data_AF-A0A7W8CJD7-F1
#
_entry.id   AF-A0A7W8CJD7-F1
#
_cell.length_a   1.000
_cell.length_b   1.000
_cell.length_c   1.000
_cell.angle_alpha   90.00
_cell.angle_beta   90.00
_cell.angle_gamma   90.00
#
_symmetry.space_group_name_H-M   'P 1'
#
loop_
_entity.id
_entity.type
_entity.pdbx_description
1 polymer ?
#
loop_
_entity_poly.entity_id
_entity_poly.type
_entity_poly.pdbx_seq_one_letter_code
_entity_poly.pdbx_strand_id
1 'polypeptide(L)'
;MHLQAFFEWATHAFEVSGVLAMVLGSMYAFALAAVTWKRTANGGRAFKTLRDSLGGAILLGLELLVAADIVKTVTSAPSLTDAAVLGMIVLIRTVLSITIEIEVDGVAPWRKALTTGPEVLARATRESTQPLTND
;
A
#
# COMPACT_ATOMS: atom_id res chain seq x y z
N MET A 1 -3.90 22.31 -25.82
CA MET A 1 -5.06 22.73 -25.01
C MET A 1 -5.95 21.54 -24.59
N HIS A 2 -6.54 20.75 -25.50
CA HIS A 2 -7.37 19.60 -25.09
C HIS A 2 -6.65 18.50 -24.30
N LEU A 3 -5.39 18.21 -24.64
CA LEU A 3 -4.61 17.14 -23.99
C LEU A 3 -4.23 17.50 -22.54
N GLN A 4 -3.88 18.77 -22.27
CA GLN A 4 -3.55 19.26 -20.93
C GLN A 4 -4.75 19.17 -19.98
N ALA A 5 -5.92 19.63 -20.42
CA ALA A 5 -7.15 19.54 -19.64
C ALA A 5 -7.56 18.09 -19.34
N PHE A 6 -7.32 17.16 -20.29
CA PHE A 6 -7.56 15.73 -20.06
C PHE A 6 -6.63 15.18 -18.97
N PHE A 7 -5.34 15.51 -19.01
CA PHE A 7 -4.38 15.04 -18.02
C PHE A 7 -4.64 15.62 -16.62
N GLU A 8 -4.98 16.90 -16.52
CA GLU A 8 -5.37 17.51 -15.25
C GLU A 8 -6.59 16.81 -14.64
N TRP A 9 -7.63 16.55 -15.44
CA TRP A 9 -8.81 15.83 -14.97
C TRP A 9 -8.49 14.40 -14.55
N ALA A 10 -7.67 13.70 -15.34
CA ALA A 10 -7.24 12.33 -15.01
C ALA A 10 -6.43 12.28 -13.71
N THR A 11 -5.46 13.18 -13.52
CA THR A 11 -4.70 13.28 -12.27
C THR A 11 -5.63 13.52 -11.08
N HIS A 12 -6.55 14.48 -11.18
CA HIS A 12 -7.50 14.76 -10.11
C HIS A 12 -8.43 13.58 -9.81
N ALA A 13 -8.87 12.85 -10.85
CA ALA A 13 -9.69 11.66 -10.67
C ALA A 13 -8.93 10.57 -9.90
N PHE A 14 -7.66 10.32 -10.22
CA PHE A 14 -6.82 9.38 -9.47
C PHE A 14 -6.59 9.84 -8.03
N GLU A 15 -6.29 11.13 -7.81
CA GLU A 15 -6.12 11.71 -6.47
C GLU A 15 -7.37 11.50 -5.60
N VAL A 16 -8.54 11.89 -6.12
CA VAL A 16 -9.82 11.74 -5.43
C VAL A 16 -10.12 10.26 -5.17
N SER A 17 -9.91 9.39 -6.15
CA SER A 17 -10.16 7.95 -5.99
C SER A 17 -9.27 7.32 -4.92
N GLY A 18 -7.99 7.69 -4.88
CA GLY A 18 -7.05 7.19 -3.90
C GLY A 18 -7.39 7.64 -2.48
N VAL A 19 -7.69 8.92 -2.31
CA VAL A 19 -8.15 9.46 -1.02
C VAL A 19 -9.46 8.80 -0.59
N LEU A 20 -10.42 8.64 -1.51
CA LEU A 20 -11.71 8.01 -1.21
C LEU A 20 -11.53 6.54 -0.80
N ALA A 21 -10.67 5.79 -1.48
CA ALA A 21 -10.34 4.41 -1.13
C ALA A 21 -9.75 4.31 0.29
N MET A 22 -8.82 5.21 0.65
CA MET A 22 -8.27 5.25 2.02
C MET A 22 -9.34 5.56 3.05
N VAL A 23 -10.18 6.58 2.81
CA VAL A 23 -11.21 7.01 3.77
C VAL A 23 -12.24 5.90 3.98
N LEU A 24 -12.84 5.40 2.89
CA LEU A 24 -13.88 4.37 2.96
C LEU A 24 -13.32 3.06 3.51
N GLY A 25 -12.14 2.65 3.06
CA GLY A 25 -11.48 1.44 3.56
C GLY A 25 -11.09 1.55 5.03
N SER A 26 -10.64 2.73 5.49
CA SER A 26 -10.37 2.97 6.92
C SER A 26 -11.65 2.90 7.75
N MET A 27 -12.73 3.54 7.30
CA MET A 27 -14.03 3.45 7.98
C MET A 27 -14.51 1.99 8.07
N TYR A 28 -14.36 1.23 6.99
CA TYR A 28 -14.67 -0.20 6.97
C TYR A 28 -13.81 -1.01 7.94
N ALA A 29 -12.50 -0.75 7.99
CA ALA A 29 -11.57 -1.39 8.92
C ALA A 29 -11.96 -1.14 10.39
N PHE A 30 -12.30 0.10 10.75
CA PHE A 30 -12.79 0.44 12.09
C PHE A 30 -14.11 -0.24 12.42
N ALA A 31 -15.07 -0.26 11.48
CA ALA A 31 -16.34 -0.95 11.67
C ALA A 31 -16.11 -2.46 11.91
N LEU A 32 -15.25 -3.10 11.12
CA LEU A 32 -14.94 -4.52 11.24
C LEU A 32 -14.23 -4.85 12.56
N ALA A 33 -13.30 -4.00 12.99
CA ALA A 33 -12.63 -4.15 14.28
C ALA A 33 -13.62 -4.02 15.46
N ALA A 34 -14.53 -3.04 15.40
CA ALA A 34 -15.57 -2.85 16.42
C ALA A 34 -16.53 -4.04 16.49
N VAL A 35 -16.96 -4.59 15.34
CA VAL A 35 -17.78 -5.80 15.27
C VAL A 35 -17.04 -7.01 15.83
N THR A 36 -15.75 -7.16 15.48
CA THR A 36 -14.91 -8.27 15.96
C THR A 36 -14.75 -8.21 17.47
N TRP A 37 -14.49 -7.03 18.03
CA TRP A 37 -14.39 -6.83 19.47
C TRP A 37 -15.70 -7.17 20.17
N LYS A 38 -16.85 -6.67 19.69
CA LYS A 38 -18.16 -6.97 20.26
C LYS A 38 -18.48 -8.47 20.24
N ARG A 39 -18.05 -9.21 19.22
CA ARG A 39 -18.32 -10.65 19.08
C ARG A 39 -17.39 -11.56 19.88
N THR A 40 -16.11 -11.18 20.02
CA THR A 40 -15.10 -12.06 20.64
C THR A 40 -14.61 -11.59 22.00
N ALA A 41 -14.92 -10.35 22.42
CA ALA A 41 -14.37 -9.69 23.61
C ALA A 41 -12.82 -9.72 23.67
N ASN A 42 -12.15 -9.98 22.55
CA ASN A 42 -10.71 -10.15 22.46
C ASN A 42 -10.10 -8.96 21.73
N GLY A 43 -9.50 -8.05 22.49
CA GLY A 43 -8.87 -6.84 21.96
C GLY A 43 -7.72 -7.12 20.99
N GLY A 44 -6.94 -8.18 21.23
CA GLY A 44 -5.83 -8.56 20.35
C GLY A 44 -6.31 -8.98 18.95
N ARG A 45 -7.40 -9.75 18.86
CA ARG A 45 -8.02 -10.11 17.59
C ARG A 45 -8.60 -8.89 16.87
N ALA A 46 -9.31 -8.03 17.59
CA ALA A 46 -9.87 -6.80 17.01
C ALA A 46 -8.78 -5.86 16.48
N PHE A 47 -7.66 -5.71 17.20
CA PHE A 47 -6.52 -4.89 16.78
C PHE A 47 -5.83 -5.46 15.53
N LYS A 48 -5.63 -6.78 15.47
CA LYS A 48 -5.08 -7.42 14.27
C LYS A 48 -5.98 -7.21 13.05
N THR A 49 -7.30 -7.41 13.22
CA THR A 49 -8.28 -7.16 12.14
C THR A 49 -8.27 -5.71 11.67
N LEU A 50 -8.16 -4.76 12.61
CA LEU A 50 -8.02 -3.33 12.28
C LEU A 50 -6.78 -3.10 11.42
N ARG A 51 -5.60 -3.56 11.87
CA ARG A 51 -4.34 -3.38 11.14
C ARG A 51 -4.39 -3.99 9.74
N ASP A 52 -4.81 -5.24 9.62
CA ASP A 52 -4.80 -5.96 8.35
C ASP A 52 -5.71 -5.24 7.33
N SER A 53 -6.89 -4.79 7.78
CA SER A 53 -7.86 -4.10 6.92
C SER A 53 -7.45 -2.66 6.61
N LEU A 54 -6.92 -1.94 7.60
CA LEU A 54 -6.46 -0.56 7.46
C LEU A 54 -5.23 -0.49 6.55
N GLY A 55 -4.29 -1.41 6.71
CA GLY A 55 -3.12 -1.55 5.84
C GLY A 55 -3.52 -1.80 4.39
N GLY A 56 -4.48 -2.69 4.15
CA GLY A 56 -5.03 -2.93 2.81
C GLY A 56 -5.70 -1.70 2.19
N ALA A 57 -6.50 -0.96 2.97
CA ALA A 57 -7.15 0.27 2.53
C ALA A 57 -6.16 1.37 2.15
N ILE A 58 -5.13 1.54 2.98
CA ILE A 58 -4.05 2.49 2.71
C ILE A 58 -3.31 2.08 1.45
N LEU A 59 -2.87 0.82 1.34
CA LEU A 59 -2.10 0.32 0.20
C LEU A 59 -2.84 0.52 -1.13
N LEU A 60 -4.13 0.20 -1.19
CA LEU A 60 -4.97 0.47 -2.37
C LEU A 60 -5.01 1.96 -2.74
N GLY A 61 -5.24 2.82 -1.74
CA GLY A 61 -5.19 4.26 -1.97
C GLY A 61 -3.80 4.74 -2.40
N LEU A 62 -2.73 4.09 -1.92
CA LEU A 62 -1.37 4.42 -2.32
C LEU A 62 -1.14 4.11 -3.79
N GLU A 63 -1.57 2.95 -4.27
CA GLU A 63 -1.46 2.54 -5.69
C GLU A 63 -2.15 3.55 -6.63
N LEU A 64 -3.35 4.02 -6.26
CA LEU A 64 -4.08 5.03 -7.03
C LEU A 64 -3.40 6.40 -7.04
N LEU A 65 -2.86 6.82 -5.89
CA LEU A 65 -2.14 8.09 -5.80
C LEU A 65 -0.80 8.06 -6.55
N VAL A 66 -0.10 6.92 -6.56
CA VAL A 66 1.12 6.76 -7.37
C VAL A 66 0.80 6.90 -8.86
N ALA A 67 -0.36 6.39 -9.32
CA ALA A 67 -0.79 6.61 -10.70
C ALA A 67 -1.00 8.10 -11.01
N ALA A 68 -1.59 8.87 -10.08
CA ALA A 68 -1.74 10.31 -10.22
C ALA A 68 -0.38 11.02 -10.37
N ASP A 69 0.59 10.66 -9.52
CA ASP A 69 1.95 11.22 -9.53
C ASP A 69 2.67 10.94 -10.86
N ILE A 70 2.54 9.71 -11.41
CA ILE A 70 3.11 9.36 -12.72
C ILE A 70 2.50 10.26 -13.80
N VAL A 71 1.17 10.40 -13.86
CA VAL A 71 0.50 11.24 -14.88
C VAL A 71 0.97 12.69 -14.75
N LYS A 72 1.08 13.21 -13.53
CA LYS A 72 1.54 14.58 -13.26
C LYS A 72 2.97 14.82 -13.74
N THR A 73 3.88 13.86 -13.56
CA THR A 73 5.29 13.99 -13.99
C THR A 73 5.47 13.95 -15.50
N VAL A 74 4.62 13.22 -16.24
CA VAL A 74 4.69 13.15 -17.71
C VAL A 74 4.15 14.42 -18.38
N THR A 75 3.23 15.12 -17.70
CA THR A 75 2.38 16.16 -18.33
C THR A 75 2.76 17.57 -17.91
N SER A 76 3.42 17.70 -16.76
CA SER A 76 4.02 18.95 -16.31
C SER A 76 5.45 19.02 -16.83
N ALA A 77 5.78 19.98 -17.71
CA ALA A 77 7.17 20.38 -17.92
C ALA A 77 7.60 21.11 -16.63
N PRO A 78 8.28 20.46 -15.67
CA PRO A 78 8.32 20.99 -14.32
C PRO A 78 9.25 22.19 -14.27
N SER A 79 8.83 23.23 -13.55
CA SER A 79 9.82 24.06 -12.87
C SER A 79 10.53 23.16 -11.84
N LEU A 80 11.83 23.35 -11.63
CA LEU A 80 12.59 22.57 -10.62
C LEU A 80 11.94 22.64 -9.23
N THR A 81 11.24 23.73 -8.94
CA THR A 81 10.55 23.97 -7.67
C THR A 81 9.33 23.06 -7.49
N ASP A 82 8.48 22.90 -8.51
CA ASP A 82 7.27 22.07 -8.41
C ASP A 82 7.62 20.59 -8.28
N ALA A 83 8.63 20.15 -9.02
CA ALA A 83 9.17 18.79 -8.90
C ALA A 83 9.80 18.55 -7.51
N ALA A 84 10.51 19.54 -6.95
CA ALA A 84 11.09 19.43 -5.62
C ALA A 84 10.04 19.35 -4.51
N VAL A 85 8.97 20.15 -4.58
CA VAL A 85 7.86 20.09 -3.61
C VAL A 85 7.16 18.73 -3.68
N LEU A 86 6.84 18.25 -4.88
CA LEU A 86 6.22 16.93 -5.05
C LEU A 86 7.12 15.80 -4.53
N GLY A 87 8.41 15.84 -4.90
CA GLY A 87 9.39 14.86 -4.42
C GLY A 87 9.51 14.86 -2.89
N MET A 88 9.46 16.04 -2.26
CA MET A 88 9.50 16.15 -0.80
C MET A 88 8.25 15.56 -0.14
N ILE A 89 7.05 15.77 -0.70
CA ILE A 89 5.81 15.18 -0.19
C ILE A 89 5.86 13.65 -0.28
N VAL A 90 6.29 13.10 -1.42
CA VAL A 90 6.44 11.65 -1.61
C VAL A 90 7.47 11.05 -0.65
N LEU A 91 8.58 11.76 -0.39
CA LEU A 91 9.61 11.33 0.55
C LEU A 91 9.06 11.25 1.98
N ILE A 92 8.36 12.30 2.44
CA ILE A 92 7.74 12.35 3.77
C ILE A 92 6.76 11.19 3.94
N ARG A 93 5.91 10.95 2.94
CA ARG A 93 4.94 9.85 2.92
C ARG A 93 5.63 8.49 3.05
N THR A 94 6.71 8.28 2.31
CA THR A 94 7.46 7.02 2.31
C THR A 94 8.06 6.75 3.69
N VAL A 95 8.72 7.77 4.28
CA VAL A 95 9.32 7.64 5.62
C VAL A 95 8.26 7.38 6.68
N LEU A 96 7.18 8.18 6.73
CA LEU A 96 6.11 7.99 7.70
C LEU A 96 5.45 6.62 7.59
N SER A 97 5.16 6.17 6.36
CA SER A 97 4.57 4.85 6.13
C SER A 97 5.48 3.72 6.63
N ILE A 98 6.78 3.78 6.29
CA ILE A 98 7.77 2.77 6.72
C ILE A 98 7.93 2.75 8.24
N THR A 99 7.97 3.93 8.89
CA THR A 99 8.11 4.03 10.34
C THR A 99 6.95 3.37 11.07
N ILE A 100 5.71 3.61 10.63
CA ILE A 100 4.52 3.00 11.24
C ILE A 100 4.51 1.48 11.02
N GLU A 101 4.94 1.01 9.85
CA GLU A 101 5.05 -0.43 9.56
C GLU A 101 6.05 -1.12 10.48
N ILE A 102 7.23 -0.52 10.66
CA ILE A 102 8.31 -1.02 11.53
C ILE A 102 7.86 -1.07 12.99
N GLU A 103 7.26 0.01 13.49
CA GLU A 103 6.86 0.12 14.89
C GLU A 103 5.95 -1.03 15.29
N VAL A 104 5.07 -1.45 14.38
CA VAL A 104 4.02 -2.37 14.76
C VAL A 104 4.28 -3.81 14.33
N ASP A 105 5.00 -4.04 13.23
CA ASP A 105 5.45 -5.39 12.87
C ASP A 105 6.76 -5.80 13.55
N GLY A 106 7.47 -4.84 14.15
CA GLY A 106 8.76 -5.03 14.79
C GLY A 106 9.90 -5.38 13.82
N VAL A 107 9.62 -5.47 12.52
CA VAL A 107 10.58 -5.82 11.48
C VAL A 107 10.39 -4.92 10.26
N ALA A 108 11.51 -4.46 9.71
CA ALA A 108 11.49 -3.60 8.54
C ALA A 108 10.96 -4.31 7.28
N PRO A 109 10.27 -3.58 6.38
CA PRO A 109 9.64 -4.17 5.21
C PRO A 109 10.64 -4.90 4.29
N TRP A 110 11.87 -4.39 4.16
CA TRP A 110 12.93 -5.07 3.39
C TRP A 110 13.35 -6.41 3.99
N ARG A 111 13.27 -6.58 5.33
CA ARG A 111 13.52 -7.87 5.98
C ARG A 111 12.45 -8.90 5.66
N LYS A 112 11.17 -8.50 5.59
CA LYS A 112 10.05 -9.38 5.21
C LYS A 112 10.15 -9.86 3.76
N ALA A 113 10.55 -8.97 2.85
CA ALA A 113 10.78 -9.31 1.44
C ALA A 113 11.97 -10.30 1.28
N LEU A 114 13.01 -10.12 2.10
CA LEU A 114 14.16 -11.02 2.13
C LEU A 114 13.89 -12.37 2.80
N THR A 115 12.82 -12.54 3.59
CA THR A 115 12.43 -13.86 4.14
C THR A 115 11.51 -14.63 3.19
N THR A 116 10.63 -13.94 2.47
CA THR A 116 9.74 -14.58 1.47
C THR A 116 10.50 -15.07 0.24
N GLY A 117 11.52 -14.33 -0.24
CA GLY A 117 12.32 -14.75 -1.40
C GLY A 117 13.04 -16.10 -1.22
N PRO A 118 13.81 -16.31 -0.14
CA PRO A 118 14.44 -17.59 0.19
C PRO A 118 13.46 -18.72 0.44
N GLU A 119 12.28 -18.45 1.03
CA GLU A 119 11.24 -19.46 1.21
C GLU A 119 10.62 -19.92 -0.13
N VAL A 120 10.37 -18.99 -1.05
CA VAL A 120 9.90 -19.29 -2.41
C VAL A 120 10.95 -20.08 -3.19
N LEU A 121 12.22 -19.68 -3.10
CA LEU A 121 13.34 -20.40 -3.72
C LEU A 121 13.56 -21.79 -3.09
N ALA A 122 13.44 -21.92 -1.77
CA ALA A 122 13.54 -23.19 -1.07
C ALA A 122 12.38 -24.14 -1.43
N ARG A 123 11.17 -23.59 -1.62
CA ARG A 123 10.00 -24.35 -2.07
C ARG A 123 10.16 -24.82 -3.51
N ALA A 124 10.57 -23.93 -4.42
CA ALA A 124 10.83 -24.27 -5.82
C ALA A 124 11.92 -25.37 -5.95
N THR A 125 12.98 -25.27 -5.14
CA THR A 125 14.05 -26.29 -5.10
C THR A 125 13.57 -27.63 -4.53
N ARG A 126 12.67 -27.64 -3.54
CA ARG A 126 12.07 -28.89 -3.02
C ARG A 126 11.17 -29.55 -4.04
N GLU A 127 10.34 -28.79 -4.74
CA GLU A 127 9.46 -29.29 -5.79
C GLU A 127 10.27 -29.89 -6.97
N SER A 128 11.41 -29.29 -7.33
CA SER A 128 12.29 -29.84 -8.37
C SER A 128 13.08 -31.08 -7.95
N THR A 129 13.27 -31.29 -6.64
CA THR A 129 14.06 -32.42 -6.11
C THR A 129 13.17 -33.60 -5.73
N GLN A 130 11.85 -33.45 -5.77
CA GLN A 130 10.91 -34.53 -5.47
C GLN A 130 10.92 -35.53 -6.65
N PRO A 131 11.37 -36.78 -6.44
CA PRO A 131 11.34 -37.77 -7.50
C PRO A 131 9.88 -38.06 -7.85
N LEU A 132 9.59 -38.14 -9.14
CA LEU A 132 8.31 -38.63 -9.65
C LEU A 132 8.17 -40.11 -9.23
N THR A 133 7.74 -40.35 -8.00
CA THR A 133 7.14 -41.63 -7.61
C THR A 133 5.79 -41.68 -8.32
N ASN A 134 5.83 -42.19 -9.55
CA ASN A 134 4.66 -42.70 -10.23
C ASN A 134 4.22 -43.96 -9.49
N ASP A 135 2.94 -43.97 -9.11
CA ASP A 135 2.16 -45.18 -8.79
C ASP A 135 2.19 -46.18 -9.97
#